data_AF-A0A317YG69-F1
#
_entry.id   AF-A0A317YG69-F1
#
_cell.length_a   1.000
_cell.length_b   1.000
_cell.length_c   1.000
_cell.angle_alpha   90.00
_cell.angle_beta   90.00
_cell.angle_gamma   90.00
#
_symmetry.space_group_name_H-M   'P 1'
#
loop_
_entity.id
_entity.type
_entity.pdbx_description
1 polymer ?
#
loop_
_entity_poly.entity_id
_entity_poly.type
_entity_poly.pdbx_seq_one_letter_code
_entity_poly.pdbx_strand_id
1 'polypeptide(L)'
;MALDVVMLSLRTAWGLDLQSFSKSFGKSLTLSLCNTFKPFVESGHVIAMDMDRQALPHSDFELDLQNEDGFGSRAAFIRLSDPDGFLLSNELISLAFGIISP
;
A
#
# COMPACT_ATOMS: atom_id res chain seq x y z
N MET A 1 -14.93 -4.90 -4.14
CA MET A 1 -14.95 -4.11 -2.87
C MET A 1 -13.55 -3.74 -2.40
N ALA A 2 -12.68 -4.68 -2.00
CA ALA A 2 -11.29 -4.33 -1.62
C ALA A 2 -10.50 -3.76 -2.80
N LEU A 3 -10.65 -4.39 -3.97
CA LEU A 3 -10.05 -3.93 -5.21
C LEU A 3 -10.49 -2.51 -5.57
N ASP A 4 -11.78 -2.19 -5.47
CA ASP A 4 -12.30 -0.85 -5.75
C ASP A 4 -11.61 0.21 -4.87
N VAL A 5 -11.41 -0.09 -3.59
CA VAL A 5 -10.70 0.80 -2.67
C VAL A 5 -9.26 0.99 -3.12
N VAL A 6 -8.52 -0.08 -3.44
CA VAL A 6 -7.14 0.00 -3.95
C VAL A 6 -7.08 0.79 -5.26
N MET A 7 -7.97 0.48 -6.21
CA MET A 7 -8.02 1.09 -7.53
C MET A 7 -8.35 2.58 -7.45
N LEU A 8 -9.35 2.98 -6.65
CA LEU A 8 -9.69 4.37 -6.40
C LEU A 8 -8.58 5.10 -5.66
N SER A 9 -7.98 4.48 -4.66
CA SER A 9 -6.96 5.10 -3.82
C SER A 9 -5.64 5.31 -4.55
N LEU A 10 -5.23 4.36 -5.38
CA LEU A 10 -4.02 4.49 -6.20
C LEU A 10 -4.19 5.52 -7.33
N ARG A 11 -5.41 5.68 -7.83
CA ARG A 11 -5.74 6.65 -8.89
C ARG A 11 -6.05 8.05 -8.34
N THR A 12 -6.16 8.19 -7.03
CA THR A 12 -6.35 9.48 -6.37
C THR A 12 -5.06 9.90 -5.68
N ALA A 13 -4.76 11.20 -5.67
CA ALA A 13 -3.59 11.72 -4.96
C ALA A 13 -3.62 11.50 -3.43
N TRP A 14 -4.74 10.98 -2.91
CA TRP A 14 -4.98 10.73 -1.50
C TRP A 14 -4.24 9.49 -0.97
N GLY A 15 -4.00 8.50 -1.84
CA GLY A 15 -3.37 7.25 -1.44
C GLY A 15 -4.32 6.28 -0.73
N LEU A 16 -3.87 5.03 -0.64
CA LEU A 16 -4.51 3.91 0.05
C LEU A 16 -4.27 4.03 1.55
N ASP A 17 -5.36 4.14 2.30
CA ASP A 17 -5.35 4.07 3.76
C ASP A 17 -5.24 2.61 4.21
N LEU A 18 -4.07 2.24 4.71
CA LEU A 18 -3.77 0.90 5.18
C LEU A 18 -4.49 0.56 6.49
N GLN A 19 -4.71 1.55 7.36
CA GLN A 19 -5.36 1.34 8.64
C GLN A 19 -6.85 1.00 8.43
N SER A 20 -7.52 1.78 7.58
CA SER A 20 -8.91 1.54 7.18
C SER A 20 -9.04 0.26 6.36
N PHE A 21 -8.11 -0.01 5.44
CA PHE A 21 -8.11 -1.24 4.64
C PHE A 21 -7.92 -2.48 5.53
N SER A 22 -6.98 -2.44 6.48
CA SER A 22 -6.74 -3.54 7.43
C SER A 22 -7.91 -3.78 8.37
N LYS A 23 -8.59 -2.71 8.82
CA LYS A 23 -9.84 -2.84 9.61
C LYS A 23 -10.98 -3.45 8.79
N SER A 24 -11.07 -3.14 7.49
CA SER A 24 -12.19 -3.57 6.64
C SER A 24 -11.98 -4.95 6.01
N PHE A 25 -10.75 -5.33 5.66
CA PHE A 25 -10.41 -6.55 4.93
C PHE A 25 -9.48 -7.50 5.69
N GLY A 26 -8.96 -7.07 6.84
CA GLY A 26 -8.08 -7.85 7.69
C GLY A 26 -6.59 -7.57 7.49
N LYS A 27 -5.83 -7.78 8.57
CA LYS A 27 -4.37 -7.61 8.60
C LYS A 27 -3.64 -8.51 7.60
N SER A 28 -4.09 -9.76 7.45
CA SER A 28 -3.46 -10.75 6.55
C SER A 28 -3.43 -10.27 5.09
N LEU A 29 -4.59 -9.83 4.57
CA LEU A 29 -4.69 -9.33 3.19
C LEU A 29 -3.84 -8.07 2.97
N THR A 30 -3.88 -7.17 3.95
CA THR A 30 -3.10 -5.92 3.92
C THR A 30 -1.60 -6.21 3.88
N LEU A 31 -1.15 -7.16 4.68
CA LEU A 31 0.25 -7.57 4.74
C LEU A 31 0.70 -8.22 3.43
N SER A 32 -0.11 -9.11 2.83
CA SER A 32 0.16 -9.67 1.50
C SER A 32 0.28 -8.57 0.44
N LEU A 33 -0.67 -7.62 0.42
CA LEU A 33 -0.66 -6.49 -0.50
C LEU A 33 0.61 -5.64 -0.35
N CYS A 34 1.02 -5.36 0.88
CA CYS A 34 2.18 -4.52 1.15
C CYS A 34 3.51 -5.25 0.86
N ASN A 35 3.57 -6.56 1.07
CA ASN A 35 4.69 -7.39 0.62
C ASN A 35 4.86 -7.30 -0.91
N THR A 36 3.76 -7.27 -1.65
CA THR A 36 3.78 -7.07 -3.10
C THR A 36 4.23 -5.66 -3.49
N PHE A 37 3.90 -4.65 -2.69
CA PHE A 37 4.29 -3.26 -2.96
C PHE A 37 5.73 -2.93 -2.54
N LYS A 38 6.34 -3.74 -1.68
CA LYS A 38 7.73 -3.59 -1.20
C LYS A 38 8.75 -3.25 -2.30
N PRO A 39 8.89 -4.03 -3.40
CA PRO A 39 9.87 -3.72 -4.46
C PRO A 39 9.57 -2.40 -5.18
N PHE A 40 8.31 -1.96 -5.21
CA PHE A 40 7.90 -0.70 -5.81
C PHE A 40 8.18 0.49 -4.88
N VAL A 41 8.13 0.29 -3.57
CA VAL A 41 8.58 1.28 -2.57
C VAL A 41 10.10 1.46 -2.64
N GLU A 42 10.84 0.36 -2.73
CA GLU A 42 12.30 0.38 -2.91
C GLU A 42 12.71 1.10 -4.21
N SER A 43 12.00 0.82 -5.29
CA SER A 43 12.23 1.48 -6.59
C SER A 43 11.77 2.95 -6.64
N GLY A 44 11.10 3.44 -5.58
CA GLY A 44 10.59 4.82 -5.51
C GLY A 44 9.33 5.08 -6.34
N HIS A 45 8.63 4.04 -6.81
CA HIS A 45 7.34 4.16 -7.50
C HIS A 45 6.17 4.31 -6.53
N VAL A 46 6.34 3.82 -5.31
CA VAL A 46 5.35 3.86 -4.24
C VAL A 46 5.92 4.59 -3.04
N ILE A 47 5.16 5.53 -2.48
CA ILE A 47 5.51 6.31 -1.30
C ILE A 47 4.64 5.81 -0.15
N ALA A 48 5.27 5.16 0.83
CA ALA A 48 4.64 4.90 2.12
C ALA A 48 4.64 6.19 2.95
N MET A 49 3.57 6.45 3.70
CA MET A 49 3.43 7.61 4.56
C MET A 49 2.94 7.21 5.95
N ASP A 50 3.35 7.98 6.96
CA ASP A 50 2.91 7.80 8.34
C ASP A 50 1.53 8.43 8.61
N MET A 51 1.06 8.37 9.87
CA MET A 51 -0.21 9.00 10.28
C MET A 51 -0.21 10.52 10.11
N ASP A 52 0.95 11.16 10.16
CA ASP A 52 1.15 12.59 9.92
C ASP A 52 1.27 12.94 8.42
N ARG A 53 1.04 11.95 7.53
CA ARG A 53 1.20 12.06 6.06
C ARG A 53 2.62 12.46 5.64
N GLN A 54 3.62 12.09 6.42
CA GLN A 54 5.03 12.26 6.06
C GLN A 54 5.52 11.02 5.32
N ALA A 55 6.29 11.23 4.26
CA ALA A 55 6.86 10.13 3.50
C ALA A 55 7.85 9.35 4.38
N LEU A 56 7.57 8.06 4.56
CA LEU A 56 8.45 7.12 5.25
C LEU A 56 9.47 6.58 4.25
N PRO A 57 10.74 6.44 4.65
CA PRO A 57 11.71 5.75 3.83
C PRO A 57 11.37 4.27 3.73
N HIS A 58 11.76 3.64 2.62
CA HIS A 58 11.51 2.22 2.35
C HIS A 58 11.99 1.31 3.49
N SER A 59 13.11 1.66 4.15
CA SER A 59 13.65 0.89 5.27
C SER A 59 12.69 0.85 6.46
N ASP A 60 12.02 1.97 6.79
CA ASP A 60 11.03 2.00 7.87
C ASP A 60 9.75 1.23 7.50
N PHE A 61 9.35 1.28 6.22
CA PHE A 61 8.22 0.50 5.71
C PHE A 61 8.51 -1.01 5.76
N GLU A 62 9.71 -1.44 5.38
CA GLU A 62 10.14 -2.84 5.48
C GLU A 62 10.20 -3.33 6.93
N LEU A 63 10.66 -2.48 7.85
CA LEU A 63 10.69 -2.80 9.27
C LEU A 63 9.27 -2.96 9.86
N ASP A 64 8.31 -2.13 9.41
CA ASP A 64 6.88 -2.26 9.80
C ASP A 64 6.26 -3.55 9.23
N LEU A 65 6.64 -3.93 8.00
CA LEU A 65 6.22 -5.18 7.35
C LEU A 65 6.79 -6.44 8.02
N GLN A 66 8.02 -6.38 8.53
CA GLN A 66 8.66 -7.48 9.25
C GLN A 66 8.15 -7.64 10.68
N ASN A 67 7.46 -6.61 11.21
CA ASN A 67 6.87 -6.67 12.54
C ASN A 67 5.52 -7.40 12.47
N GLU A 68 5.50 -8.65 12.95
CA GLU A 68 4.28 -9.46 13.04
C GLU A 68 3.20 -8.85 13.95
N ASP A 69 3.57 -7.93 14.85
CA ASP A 69 2.69 -7.44 15.93
C ASP A 69 1.71 -6.34 15.47
N GLY A 70 1.97 -5.63 14.37
CA GLY A 70 1.06 -4.56 13.97
C GLY A 70 1.48 -3.71 12.78
N PHE A 71 1.16 -4.20 11.59
CA PHE A 71 1.11 -3.38 10.38
C PHE A 71 0.15 -2.19 10.58
N GLY A 72 0.65 -0.95 10.45
CA GLY A 72 -0.10 0.28 10.68
C GLY A 72 0.35 1.13 11.88
N SER A 73 1.48 0.78 12.51
CA SER A 73 2.10 1.60 13.57
C SER A 73 2.97 2.72 13.00
N ARG A 74 3.78 2.42 11.97
CA ARG A 74 4.51 3.43 11.21
C ARG A 74 3.82 3.78 9.91
N ALA A 75 3.56 2.81 9.03
CA ALA A 75 3.00 3.07 7.70
C ALA A 75 1.47 3.06 7.72
N ALA A 76 0.86 4.24 7.64
CA ALA A 76 -0.60 4.40 7.67
C ALA A 76 -1.21 4.58 6.28
N PHE A 77 -0.48 5.20 5.35
CA PHE A 77 -0.96 5.45 3.99
C PHE A 77 0.08 5.02 2.96
N ILE A 78 -0.38 4.64 1.77
CA ILE A 78 0.47 4.35 0.62
C ILE A 78 -0.06 5.11 -0.58
N ARG A 79 0.79 5.85 -1.30
CA ARG A 79 0.41 6.46 -2.57
C ARG A 79 1.43 6.15 -3.65
N LEU A 80 1.03 6.32 -4.90
CA LEU A 80 1.98 6.30 -6.01
C LEU A 80 2.80 7.59 -6.01
N SER A 81 4.09 7.47 -6.33
CA SER A 81 4.94 8.64 -6.60
C SER A 81 4.45 9.41 -7.82
N ASP A 82 3.91 8.69 -8.80
CA ASP A 82 3.35 9.26 -10.01
C ASP A 82 1.83 9.01 -10.03
N PRO A 83 0.99 9.98 -9.62
CA PRO A 83 -0.46 9.83 -9.62
C PRO A 83 -1.05 9.73 -11.03
N ASP A 84 -0.34 10.25 -12.05
CA ASP A 84 -0.63 10.07 -13.49
C ASP A 84 0.02 8.80 -14.08
N GLY A 85 0.74 8.03 -13.25
CA GLY A 85 1.53 6.85 -13.60
C GLY A 85 0.64 5.66 -13.91
N PHE A 86 -0.10 5.78 -15.00
CA PHE A 86 -1.13 4.85 -15.45
C PHE A 86 -0.60 3.42 -15.66
N LEU A 87 0.69 3.29 -16.00
CA LEU A 87 1.32 1.99 -16.25
C LEU A 87 1.58 1.20 -14.96
N LEU A 88 2.18 1.83 -13.95
CA LEU A 88 2.52 1.17 -12.68
C LEU A 88 1.29 0.94 -11.81
N SER A 89 0.35 1.88 -11.81
CA SER A 89 -0.95 1.70 -11.14
C SER A 89 -1.65 0.44 -11.65
N ASN A 90 -1.68 0.21 -12.96
CA ASN A 90 -2.35 -0.95 -13.54
C ASN A 90 -1.68 -2.28 -13.16
N GLU A 91 -0.35 -2.33 -13.10
CA GLU A 91 0.37 -3.52 -12.59
C GLU A 91 0.08 -3.76 -11.11
N LEU A 92 0.16 -2.72 -10.27
CA LEU A 92 -0.11 -2.83 -8.83
C LEU A 92 -1.55 -3.27 -8.56
N ILE A 93 -2.51 -2.77 -9.34
CA ILE A 93 -3.92 -3.20 -9.27
C ILE A 93 -4.04 -4.67 -9.72
N SER A 94 -3.35 -5.08 -10.77
CA SER A 94 -3.36 -6.47 -11.26
C SER A 94 -2.78 -7.44 -10.21
N LEU A 95 -1.69 -7.06 -9.55
CA LEU A 95 -1.11 -7.83 -8.46
C LEU A 95 -2.04 -7.87 -7.24
N ALA A 96 -2.62 -6.72 -6.88
CA ALA A 96 -3.63 -6.64 -5.82
C ALA A 96 -4.83 -7.54 -6.13
N PHE A 97 -5.26 -7.59 -7.39
CA PHE A 97 -6.34 -8.47 -7.85
C PHE A 97 -6.01 -9.94 -7.58
N GLY A 98 -4.82 -10.40 -7.93
CA GLY A 98 -4.39 -11.79 -7.69
C GLY A 98 -4.34 -12.19 -6.21
N ILE A 99 -4.20 -11.22 -5.29
CA ILE A 99 -4.17 -11.47 -3.84
C ILE A 99 -5.59 -11.42 -3.25
N ILE A 100 -6.41 -10.47 -3.70
CA ILE A 100 -7.75 -10.21 -3.18
C ILE A 100 -8.76 -11.22 -3.71
N SER A 101 -8.56 -11.70 -4.94
CA SER A 101 -9.45 -12.64 -5.62
C SER A 101 -8.60 -13.68 -6.39
N PRO A 102 -8.04 -14.69 -5.70
CA PRO A 102 -7.34 -15.80 -6.36
C PRO A 102 -8.25 -16.66 -7.24
#